data_AF-V5F7Q7-F1
#
_entry.id   AF-V5F7Q7-F1
#
_cell.length_a   1.000
_cell.length_b   1.000
_cell.length_c   1.000
_cell.angle_alpha   90.00
_cell.angle_beta   90.00
_cell.angle_gamma   90.00
#
_symmetry.space_group_name_H-M   'P 1'
#
loop_
_entity.id
_entity.type
_entity.pdbx_description
1 polymer ?
#
loop_
_entity_poly.entity_id
_entity_poly.type
_entity_poly.pdbx_seq_one_letter_code
_entity_poly.pdbx_strand_id
1 'polypeptide(L)'
;MKRLSSLVLCGIASCAFASPHADFQDGNIVISGISMPVTTVQSPMMNQQQKDAPLLTPISTIKPAAALQKKTDIAPQGKTTTSSSPSTAFSQVKKSKPQPTYIVRQGERYITALEHWLTQAKIQRVAYSLPPDVTAALNAPSENGQVFNGSLRETVHQLSQTIKKPLYFTQATNGLAAVHTFKGSVDIRWVHGATLKAAIQHLTVDYHWHWSEKKSWLSPDDYPLLASYPIVVPKNDFAAALNIVLDGYPLMAQQLTATKTLFIVEKE
;
A
#
# COMPACT_ATOMS: atom_id res chain seq x y z
N MET A 1 51.54 -32.84 44.81
CA MET A 1 51.63 -31.60 44.00
C MET A 1 50.53 -31.63 42.95
N LYS A 2 49.63 -30.64 42.98
CA LYS A 2 48.45 -30.52 42.10
C LYS A 2 48.90 -30.03 40.71
N ARG A 3 48.41 -30.63 39.63
CA ARG A 3 48.43 -30.06 38.28
C ARG A 3 46.98 -29.88 37.80
N LEU A 4 46.62 -28.62 37.59
CA LEU A 4 45.37 -28.19 36.97
C LEU A 4 45.52 -28.33 35.45
N SER A 5 44.63 -29.11 34.83
CA SER A 5 44.44 -29.12 33.39
C SER A 5 43.40 -28.05 33.03
N SER A 6 43.78 -27.10 32.20
CA SER A 6 42.90 -26.09 31.60
C SER A 6 43.27 -25.96 30.13
N LEU A 7 42.28 -26.08 29.24
CA LEU A 7 42.21 -25.84 27.78
C LEU A 7 41.06 -26.73 27.25
N VAL A 8 40.10 -26.35 26.39
CA VAL A 8 40.00 -25.45 25.22
C VAL A 8 38.48 -25.14 25.06
N LEU A 9 38.00 -23.90 25.09
CA LEU A 9 37.72 -22.96 23.98
C LEU A 9 37.04 -23.54 22.71
N CYS A 10 35.71 -23.61 22.66
CA CYS A 10 34.97 -23.64 21.39
C CYS A 10 34.12 -22.36 21.26
N GLY A 11 34.56 -21.48 20.35
CA GLY A 11 33.87 -20.26 19.98
C GLY A 11 32.61 -20.57 19.18
N ILE A 12 31.48 -20.02 19.64
CA ILE A 12 30.26 -19.88 18.86
C ILE A 12 30.48 -18.75 17.83
N ALA A 13 30.55 -19.12 16.55
CA ALA A 13 30.51 -18.17 15.45
C ALA A 13 29.14 -17.48 15.44
N SER A 14 29.10 -16.21 15.87
CA SER A 14 27.98 -15.31 15.58
C SER A 14 28.04 -14.96 14.09
N CYS A 15 27.19 -15.58 13.29
CA CYS A 15 26.86 -15.08 11.96
C CYS A 15 25.96 -13.84 12.15
N ALA A 16 26.59 -12.68 12.31
CA ALA A 16 25.88 -11.41 12.17
C ALA A 16 25.53 -11.26 10.69
N PHE A 17 24.29 -11.61 10.33
CA PHE A 17 23.70 -11.12 9.09
C PHE A 17 23.47 -9.61 9.28
N ALA A 18 24.43 -8.82 8.80
CA ALA A 18 24.24 -7.39 8.64
C ALA A 18 23.03 -7.18 7.72
N SER A 19 22.04 -6.43 8.20
CA SER A 19 20.94 -5.95 7.38
C SER A 19 21.51 -5.26 6.15
N PRO A 20 20.92 -5.42 4.95
CA PRO A 20 21.34 -4.65 3.79
C PRO A 20 21.17 -3.16 4.12
N HIS A 21 22.29 -2.46 4.27
CA HIS A 21 22.32 -1.02 4.31
C HIS A 21 22.47 -0.53 2.86
N ALA A 22 21.55 0.34 2.45
CA ALA A 22 21.73 1.13 1.25
C ALA A 22 22.64 2.30 1.64
N ASP A 23 23.81 2.38 1.00
CA ASP A 23 24.75 3.49 1.18
C ASP A 23 24.76 4.33 -0.09
N PHE A 24 24.89 5.65 0.07
CA PHE A 24 24.88 6.60 -1.03
C PHE A 24 26.32 7.05 -1.27
N GLN A 25 26.96 6.52 -2.32
CA GLN A 25 28.31 6.92 -2.73
C GLN A 25 28.28 7.46 -4.15
N ASP A 26 28.86 8.66 -4.33
CA ASP A 26 29.10 9.29 -5.64
C ASP A 26 27.87 9.36 -6.56
N GLY A 27 26.72 9.73 -6.00
CA GLY A 27 25.48 9.91 -6.77
C GLY A 27 24.76 8.60 -7.13
N ASN A 28 25.26 7.45 -6.66
CA ASN A 28 24.65 6.14 -6.87
C ASN A 28 24.27 5.47 -5.53
N ILE A 29 23.13 4.79 -5.53
CA ILE A 29 22.72 3.93 -4.40
C ILE A 29 23.40 2.58 -4.57
N VAL A 30 24.28 2.23 -3.64
CA VAL A 30 24.93 0.91 -3.59
C VAL A 30 24.26 0.07 -2.52
N ILE A 31 23.53 -0.96 -2.94
CA ILE A 31 22.93 -1.95 -2.04
C ILE A 31 23.90 -3.12 -1.92
N SER A 32 24.59 -3.21 -0.78
CA SER A 32 25.49 -4.33 -0.51
C SER A 32 24.68 -5.62 -0.32
N GLY A 33 24.86 -6.59 -1.23
CA GLY A 33 24.30 -7.95 -1.07
C GLY A 33 23.66 -8.59 -2.30
N ILE A 34 23.58 -7.90 -3.45
CA ILE A 34 23.01 -8.47 -4.67
C ILE A 34 23.94 -8.19 -5.85
N SER A 35 24.66 -9.22 -6.31
CA SER A 35 25.44 -9.14 -7.55
C SER A 35 24.50 -9.39 -8.72
N MET A 36 24.12 -8.32 -9.43
CA MET A 36 23.48 -8.44 -10.75
C MET A 36 24.36 -7.76 -11.80
N PRO A 37 24.57 -8.39 -12.98
CA PRO A 37 25.32 -7.77 -14.06
C PRO A 37 24.54 -6.57 -14.62
N VAL A 38 25.10 -5.37 -14.49
CA VAL A 38 24.60 -4.16 -15.13
C VAL A 38 24.77 -4.32 -16.64
N THR A 39 23.66 -4.52 -17.35
CA THR A 39 23.64 -4.44 -18.81
C THR A 39 23.56 -2.96 -19.17
N THR A 40 24.68 -2.41 -19.64
CA THR A 40 24.74 -1.06 -20.22
C THR A 40 23.90 -1.03 -21.50
N VAL A 41 22.71 -0.44 -21.45
CA VAL A 41 21.90 -0.18 -22.65
C VAL A 41 22.39 1.13 -23.26
N GLN A 42 23.10 1.02 -24.38
CA GLN A 42 23.42 2.16 -25.26
C GLN A 42 22.13 2.68 -25.90
N SER A 43 21.85 3.97 -25.69
CA SER A 43 20.78 4.69 -26.38
C SER A 43 21.11 4.87 -27.87
N PRO A 44 20.23 4.50 -28.81
CA PRO A 44 20.41 4.85 -30.22
C PRO A 44 20.07 6.33 -30.47
N MET A 45 20.93 6.98 -31.26
CA MET A 45 20.75 8.36 -31.74
C MET A 45 19.47 8.50 -32.57
N MET A 46 18.64 9.48 -32.24
CA MET A 46 17.41 9.82 -32.94
C MET A 46 17.73 10.80 -34.08
N ASN A 47 17.54 10.33 -35.31
CA ASN A 47 17.72 11.12 -36.54
C ASN A 47 16.43 11.91 -36.84
N GLN A 48 16.55 13.22 -37.02
CA GLN A 48 15.45 14.12 -37.39
C GLN A 48 15.18 13.99 -38.90
N GLN A 49 14.00 13.48 -39.26
CA GLN A 49 13.39 13.76 -40.55
C GLN A 49 11.88 13.49 -40.46
N GLN A 50 11.09 14.55 -40.35
CA GLN A 50 9.63 14.45 -40.44
C GLN A 50 9.15 15.36 -41.58
N LYS A 51 8.59 14.68 -42.57
CA LYS A 51 8.06 15.15 -43.84
C LYS A 51 6.54 15.25 -43.75
N ASP A 52 6.00 16.06 -44.65
CA ASP A 52 4.65 16.62 -44.74
C ASP A 52 3.44 15.67 -44.55
N ALA A 53 2.32 16.33 -44.18
CA ALA A 53 0.98 15.83 -43.87
C ALA A 53 0.22 15.15 -45.05
N PRO A 54 -0.99 14.57 -44.85
CA PRO A 54 -2.21 15.40 -44.83
C PRO A 54 -3.38 14.94 -43.92
N LEU A 55 -4.25 15.94 -43.68
CA LEU A 55 -5.64 15.96 -43.23
C LEU A 55 -6.49 14.71 -43.49
N LEU A 56 -7.26 14.25 -42.47
CA LEU A 56 -8.60 13.68 -42.65
C LEU A 56 -9.53 14.04 -41.46
N THR A 57 -10.81 14.06 -41.78
CA THR A 57 -11.96 14.83 -41.26
C THR A 57 -12.67 14.26 -40.02
N PRO A 58 -13.51 15.08 -39.32
CA PRO A 58 -14.30 14.66 -38.16
C PRO A 58 -15.63 14.00 -38.55
N ILE A 59 -16.04 12.96 -37.81
CA ILE A 59 -17.38 12.36 -37.93
C ILE A 59 -18.15 12.46 -36.60
N SER A 60 -19.24 13.21 -36.71
CA SER A 60 -20.52 13.26 -36.00
C SER A 60 -20.81 12.38 -34.76
N THR A 61 -21.09 13.09 -33.67
CA THR A 61 -22.36 13.14 -32.91
C THR A 61 -23.39 12.04 -33.17
N ILE A 62 -23.69 11.27 -32.13
CA ILE A 62 -24.91 10.45 -32.03
C ILE A 62 -25.68 10.84 -30.76
N LYS A 63 -26.94 11.15 -30.98
CA LYS A 63 -28.00 11.66 -30.10
C LYS A 63 -28.57 10.53 -29.21
N PRO A 64 -28.97 10.80 -27.95
CA PRO A 64 -29.59 9.80 -27.09
C PRO A 64 -31.09 9.60 -27.42
N ALA A 65 -31.51 8.33 -27.47
CA ALA A 65 -32.89 7.91 -27.62
C ALA A 65 -33.58 7.78 -26.25
N ALA A 66 -34.77 8.36 -26.17
CA ALA A 66 -35.69 8.33 -25.04
C ALA A 66 -36.74 7.20 -25.20
N ALA A 67 -37.56 7.04 -24.14
CA ALA A 67 -38.77 6.23 -23.97
C ALA A 67 -38.54 4.86 -23.28
N LEU A 68 -39.37 4.37 -22.35
CA LEU A 68 -40.76 4.66 -22.00
C LEU A 68 -40.98 4.62 -20.47
N GLN A 69 -41.79 5.55 -19.96
CA GLN A 69 -42.49 5.41 -18.69
C GLN A 69 -43.85 4.75 -18.95
N LYS A 70 -44.23 3.74 -18.15
CA LYS A 70 -45.60 3.22 -18.12
C LYS A 70 -46.19 3.41 -16.72
N LYS A 71 -47.20 4.28 -16.69
CA LYS A 71 -48.09 4.62 -15.59
C LYS A 71 -49.26 3.63 -15.55
N THR A 72 -49.66 3.16 -14.37
CA THR A 72 -51.03 2.66 -14.15
C THR A 72 -51.41 2.93 -12.70
N ASP A 73 -52.53 3.63 -12.55
CA ASP A 73 -53.18 4.05 -11.31
C ASP A 73 -54.16 2.99 -10.76
N ILE A 74 -54.65 3.28 -9.55
CA ILE A 74 -55.96 3.00 -8.93
C ILE A 74 -56.04 1.87 -7.87
N ALA A 75 -56.42 2.31 -6.66
CA ALA A 75 -56.79 1.63 -5.40
C ALA A 75 -58.21 0.99 -5.47
N PRO A 76 -58.96 0.61 -4.38
CA PRO A 76 -58.72 0.63 -2.94
C PRO A 76 -59.22 -0.61 -2.11
N GLN A 77 -58.87 -0.59 -0.81
CA GLN A 77 -59.53 -1.13 0.40
C GLN A 77 -60.41 -2.40 0.35
N GLY A 78 -60.08 -3.35 1.25
CA GLY A 78 -61.02 -4.31 1.84
C GLY A 78 -60.43 -5.01 3.07
N LYS A 79 -60.95 -4.71 4.27
CA LYS A 79 -60.76 -5.51 5.51
C LYS A 79 -61.62 -6.78 5.42
N THR A 80 -61.19 -7.88 6.07
CA THR A 80 -61.84 -8.57 7.23
C THR A 80 -61.53 -10.09 7.24
N THR A 81 -60.88 -10.54 8.33
CA THR A 81 -60.97 -11.80 9.12
C THR A 81 -60.99 -13.24 8.53
N THR A 82 -60.19 -14.06 9.25
CA THR A 82 -60.40 -15.44 9.76
C THR A 82 -60.11 -16.71 8.91
N SER A 83 -59.13 -17.46 9.43
CA SER A 83 -59.16 -18.90 9.79
C SER A 83 -58.17 -19.84 9.08
N SER A 84 -57.37 -20.48 9.95
CA SER A 84 -56.76 -21.81 9.89
C SER A 84 -55.93 -22.26 8.68
N SER A 85 -54.63 -22.45 8.91
CA SER A 85 -53.94 -23.75 8.79
C SER A 85 -52.50 -23.65 9.31
N PRO A 86 -51.97 -24.63 10.06
CA PRO A 86 -50.55 -24.67 10.41
C PRO A 86 -49.75 -25.06 9.16
N SER A 87 -49.38 -24.07 8.35
CA SER A 87 -48.40 -24.26 7.30
C SER A 87 -47.05 -24.51 7.98
N THR A 88 -46.58 -25.75 7.90
CA THR A 88 -45.20 -26.13 8.19
C THR A 88 -44.30 -25.30 7.29
N ALA A 89 -43.87 -24.15 7.79
CA ALA A 89 -42.91 -23.30 7.11
C ALA A 89 -41.61 -24.10 7.03
N PHE A 90 -41.35 -24.68 5.87
CA PHE A 90 -40.01 -25.09 5.50
C PHE A 90 -39.15 -23.84 5.61
N SER A 91 -38.42 -23.73 6.72
CA SER A 91 -37.31 -22.79 6.87
C SER A 91 -36.36 -23.06 5.72
N GLN A 92 -36.48 -22.29 4.65
CA GLN A 92 -35.50 -22.26 3.59
C GLN A 92 -34.20 -21.84 4.25
N VAL A 93 -33.34 -22.83 4.52
CA VAL A 93 -31.97 -22.60 4.97
C VAL A 93 -31.34 -21.76 3.88
N LYS A 94 -31.25 -20.45 4.15
CA LYS A 94 -30.69 -19.45 3.26
C LYS A 94 -29.25 -19.89 3.03
N LYS A 95 -28.96 -20.50 1.87
CA LYS A 95 -27.63 -20.97 1.51
C LYS A 95 -26.68 -19.78 1.64
N SER A 96 -25.90 -19.80 2.73
CA SER A 96 -24.82 -18.85 2.98
C SER A 96 -23.91 -18.87 1.76
N LYS A 97 -23.62 -17.69 1.19
CA LYS A 97 -22.64 -17.60 0.10
C LYS A 97 -21.31 -18.17 0.62
N PRO A 98 -20.60 -19.00 -0.16
CA PRO A 98 -19.31 -19.52 0.25
C PRO A 98 -18.39 -18.34 0.57
N GLN A 99 -17.85 -18.31 1.78
CA GLN A 99 -16.90 -17.28 2.20
C GLN A 99 -15.53 -17.60 1.61
N PRO A 100 -14.72 -16.58 1.26
CA PRO A 100 -13.35 -16.83 0.85
C PRO A 100 -12.56 -17.47 1.99
N THR A 101 -11.66 -18.37 1.61
CA THR A 101 -10.75 -19.05 2.51
C THR A 101 -9.32 -18.67 2.15
N TYR A 102 -8.53 -18.38 3.17
CA TYR A 102 -7.13 -17.98 3.07
C TYR A 102 -6.29 -18.95 3.90
N ILE A 103 -5.16 -19.38 3.36
CA ILE A 103 -4.33 -20.42 3.97
C ILE A 103 -2.91 -19.92 4.20
N VAL A 104 -2.30 -20.35 5.31
CA VAL A 104 -0.86 -20.28 5.58
C VAL A 104 -0.35 -21.71 5.60
N ARG A 105 0.59 -22.04 4.73
CA ARG A 105 1.15 -23.39 4.69
C ARG A 105 2.09 -23.59 5.88
N GLN A 106 2.28 -24.85 6.26
CA GLN A 106 3.27 -25.20 7.27
C GLN A 106 4.68 -24.76 6.80
N GLY A 107 5.42 -24.09 7.68
CA GLY A 107 6.74 -23.54 7.38
C GLY A 107 6.73 -22.25 6.55
N GLU A 108 5.58 -21.79 6.04
CA GLU A 108 5.47 -20.54 5.30
C GLU A 108 5.48 -19.34 6.25
N ARG A 109 6.11 -18.24 5.82
CA ARG A 109 6.12 -16.98 6.57
C ARG A 109 4.76 -16.30 6.44
N TYR A 110 4.26 -15.73 7.53
CA TYR A 110 2.96 -15.05 7.50
C TYR A 110 2.91 -13.90 6.49
N ILE A 111 4.01 -13.17 6.29
CA ILE A 111 4.09 -12.10 5.29
C ILE A 111 3.87 -12.62 3.86
N THR A 112 4.44 -13.78 3.52
CA THR A 112 4.31 -14.38 2.18
C THR A 112 2.89 -14.86 1.94
N ALA A 113 2.26 -15.49 2.95
CA ALA A 113 0.86 -15.85 2.88
C ALA A 113 -0.03 -14.60 2.69
N LEU A 114 0.25 -13.52 3.43
CA LEU A 114 -0.48 -12.25 3.29
C LEU A 114 -0.37 -11.66 1.87
N GLU A 115 0.81 -11.68 1.27
CA GLU A 115 1.02 -11.25 -0.13
C GLU A 115 0.22 -12.11 -1.13
N HIS A 116 0.18 -13.43 -0.92
CA HIS A 116 -0.66 -14.33 -1.71
C HIS A 116 -2.15 -14.00 -1.56
N TRP A 117 -2.61 -13.69 -0.35
CA TRP A 117 -4.00 -13.33 -0.08
C TRP A 117 -4.39 -12.01 -0.76
N LEU A 118 -3.50 -11.01 -0.73
CA LEU A 118 -3.67 -9.73 -1.43
C LEU A 118 -3.74 -9.94 -2.94
N THR A 119 -2.88 -10.80 -3.48
CA THR A 119 -2.86 -11.16 -4.91
C THR A 119 -4.14 -11.90 -5.31
N GLN A 120 -4.61 -12.85 -4.50
CA GLN A 120 -5.88 -13.57 -4.69
C GLN A 120 -7.09 -12.62 -4.67
N ALA A 121 -7.04 -11.59 -3.83
CA ALA A 121 -8.03 -10.52 -3.77
C ALA A 121 -7.89 -9.48 -4.90
N LYS A 122 -6.92 -9.64 -5.81
CA LYS A 122 -6.60 -8.73 -6.93
C LYS A 122 -6.20 -7.32 -6.47
N ILE A 123 -5.53 -7.23 -5.31
CA ILE A 123 -5.05 -5.97 -4.75
C ILE A 123 -3.54 -5.87 -4.99
N GLN A 124 -3.14 -5.00 -5.91
CA GLN A 124 -1.74 -4.88 -6.34
C GLN A 124 -1.00 -3.71 -5.70
N ARG A 125 -1.73 -2.66 -5.27
CA ARG A 125 -1.14 -1.44 -4.72
C ARG A 125 -1.34 -1.40 -3.22
N VAL A 126 -0.38 -1.96 -2.50
CA VAL A 126 -0.46 -2.12 -1.04
C VAL A 126 0.66 -1.33 -0.37
N ALA A 127 0.28 -0.38 0.49
CA ALA A 127 1.21 0.30 1.38
C ALA A 127 1.45 -0.54 2.64
N TYR A 128 2.69 -0.64 3.08
CA TYR A 128 3.05 -1.30 4.33
C TYR A 128 3.59 -0.26 5.31
N SER A 129 3.02 -0.20 6.51
CA SER A 129 3.58 0.57 7.63
C SER A 129 3.64 -0.34 8.85
N LEU A 130 4.74 -1.09 8.94
CA LEU A 130 4.95 -2.15 9.92
C LEU A 130 6.19 -1.83 10.76
N PRO A 131 6.04 -1.65 12.08
CA PRO A 131 7.18 -1.53 12.98
C PRO A 131 8.04 -2.81 12.97
N PRO A 132 9.35 -2.71 13.29
CA PRO A 132 10.27 -3.84 13.20
C PRO A 132 9.84 -5.09 13.98
N ASP A 133 9.19 -4.92 15.12
CA ASP A 133 8.71 -6.03 15.95
C ASP A 133 7.54 -6.80 15.29
N VAL A 134 6.65 -6.08 14.59
CA VAL A 134 5.55 -6.69 13.84
C VAL A 134 6.07 -7.34 12.56
N THR A 135 7.00 -6.69 11.87
CA THR A 135 7.67 -7.26 10.69
C THR A 135 8.41 -8.55 11.05
N ALA A 136 9.12 -8.60 12.17
CA ALA A 136 9.76 -9.82 12.67
C ALA A 136 8.75 -10.93 12.95
N ALA A 137 7.61 -10.62 13.59
CA ALA A 137 6.56 -11.59 13.87
C ALA A 137 5.89 -12.13 12.59
N LEU A 138 5.67 -11.28 11.58
CA LEU A 138 5.14 -11.69 10.28
C LEU A 138 6.16 -12.51 9.45
N ASN A 139 7.44 -12.29 9.70
CA ASN A 139 8.53 -13.01 9.06
C ASN A 139 8.78 -14.39 9.68
N ALA A 140 8.20 -14.69 10.84
CA ALA A 140 8.29 -15.99 11.47
C ALA A 140 7.51 -17.05 10.67
N PRO A 141 8.03 -18.28 10.57
CA PRO A 141 7.32 -19.37 9.91
C PRO A 141 6.13 -19.86 10.74
N SER A 142 5.08 -20.31 10.07
CA SER A 142 3.95 -20.98 10.72
C SER A 142 4.30 -22.41 11.10
N GLU A 143 4.17 -22.77 12.38
CA GLU A 143 4.51 -24.10 12.90
C GLU A 143 3.56 -25.20 12.40
N ASN A 144 2.27 -24.88 12.39
CA ASN A 144 1.19 -25.77 12.02
C ASN A 144 0.31 -24.99 11.05
N GLY A 145 0.29 -25.37 9.76
CA GLY A 145 -0.42 -24.62 8.73
C GLY A 145 -1.83 -24.22 9.17
N GLN A 146 -2.22 -22.99 8.86
CA GLN A 146 -3.43 -22.35 9.38
C GLN A 146 -4.41 -22.03 8.25
N VAL A 147 -5.70 -22.13 8.55
CA VAL A 147 -6.77 -21.79 7.62
C VAL A 147 -7.63 -20.71 8.26
N PHE A 148 -7.78 -19.60 7.55
CA PHE A 148 -8.58 -18.46 7.93
C PHE A 148 -9.79 -18.36 7.00
N ASN A 149 -10.95 -18.07 7.58
CA ASN A 149 -12.20 -17.93 6.83
C ASN A 149 -12.79 -16.55 7.05
N GLY A 150 -13.34 -15.98 5.99
CA GLY A 150 -14.00 -14.69 6.00
C GLY A 150 -13.47 -13.73 4.94
N SER A 151 -13.79 -12.46 5.11
CA SER A 151 -13.23 -11.39 4.28
C SER A 151 -11.74 -11.18 4.57
N LEU A 152 -11.01 -10.60 3.61
CA LEU A 152 -9.58 -10.30 3.79
C LEU A 152 -9.30 -9.47 5.05
N ARG A 153 -10.17 -8.50 5.37
CA ARG A 153 -10.06 -7.70 6.59
C ARG A 153 -10.18 -8.55 7.86
N GLU A 154 -11.14 -9.47 7.90
CA GLU A 154 -11.33 -10.37 9.04
C GLU A 154 -10.17 -11.34 9.18
N THR A 155 -9.67 -11.88 8.07
CA THR A 155 -8.49 -12.75 8.04
C THR A 155 -7.24 -12.04 8.55
N VAL A 156 -6.97 -10.80 8.12
CA VAL A 156 -5.84 -10.02 8.64
C VAL A 156 -5.99 -9.75 10.13
N HIS A 157 -7.21 -9.49 10.60
CA HIS A 157 -7.47 -9.35 12.03
C HIS A 157 -7.26 -10.68 12.80
N GLN A 158 -7.67 -11.82 12.25
CA GLN A 158 -7.39 -13.14 12.84
C GLN A 158 -5.88 -13.40 12.90
N LEU A 159 -5.14 -13.07 11.84
CA LEU A 159 -3.69 -13.15 11.81
C LEU A 159 -3.05 -12.28 12.89
N SER A 160 -3.57 -11.08 13.13
CA SER A 160 -3.11 -10.18 14.19
C SER A 160 -3.19 -10.84 15.58
N GLN A 161 -4.25 -11.62 15.82
CA GLN A 161 -4.42 -12.37 17.07
C GLN A 161 -3.42 -13.53 17.18
N THR A 162 -3.16 -14.24 16.07
CA THR A 162 -2.17 -15.33 16.02
C THR A 162 -0.77 -14.83 16.38
N ILE A 163 -0.33 -13.73 15.76
CA ILE A 163 1.00 -13.16 16.01
C ILE A 163 1.06 -12.33 17.29
N LYS A 164 -0.09 -12.09 17.96
CA LYS A 164 -0.24 -11.26 19.16
C LYS A 164 0.29 -9.84 18.98
N LYS A 165 0.10 -9.25 17.80
CA LYS A 165 0.50 -7.89 17.44
C LYS A 165 -0.65 -7.17 16.75
N PRO A 166 -0.80 -5.85 16.93
CA PRO A 166 -1.82 -5.09 16.22
C PRO A 166 -1.52 -5.08 14.72
N LEU A 167 -2.48 -5.51 13.91
CA LEU A 167 -2.39 -5.52 12.46
C LEU A 167 -3.76 -5.21 11.89
N TYR A 168 -3.81 -4.22 11.00
CA TYR A 168 -5.05 -3.74 10.39
C TYR A 168 -4.92 -3.72 8.88
N PHE A 169 -6.04 -3.98 8.21
CA PHE A 169 -6.16 -3.89 6.77
C PHE A 169 -7.21 -2.84 6.38
N THR A 170 -6.75 -1.83 5.65
CA THR A 170 -7.59 -0.75 5.14
C THR A 170 -7.52 -0.73 3.62
N GLN A 171 -8.69 -0.64 2.97
CA GLN A 171 -8.78 -0.56 1.52
C GLN A 171 -9.48 0.75 1.16
N ALA A 172 -8.88 1.52 0.26
CA ALA A 172 -9.42 2.74 -0.29
C ALA A 172 -10.20 2.45 -1.59
N THR A 173 -11.07 3.38 -1.98
CA THR A 173 -11.96 3.25 -3.15
C THR A 173 -11.22 3.33 -4.49
N ASN A 174 -10.04 3.92 -4.52
CA ASN A 174 -9.18 4.07 -5.69
C ASN A 174 -8.30 2.84 -5.99
N GLY A 175 -8.59 1.70 -5.36
CA GLY A 175 -7.83 0.45 -5.55
C GLY A 175 -6.50 0.40 -4.80
N LEU A 176 -6.21 1.39 -3.94
CA LEU A 176 -5.11 1.32 -2.99
C LEU A 176 -5.56 0.54 -1.75
N ALA A 177 -4.63 -0.17 -1.13
CA ALA A 177 -4.83 -0.78 0.18
C ALA A 177 -3.60 -0.55 1.06
N ALA A 178 -3.76 -0.81 2.34
CA ALA A 178 -2.70 -0.70 3.31
C ALA A 178 -2.79 -1.77 4.38
N VAL A 179 -1.62 -2.27 4.76
CA VAL A 179 -1.41 -3.10 5.95
C VAL A 179 -0.62 -2.27 6.94
N HIS A 180 -1.20 -2.00 8.11
CA HIS A 180 -0.62 -1.05 9.07
C HIS A 180 -0.93 -1.43 10.53
N THR A 181 -0.26 -0.75 11.45
CA THR A 181 -0.46 -0.92 12.90
C THR A 181 -1.13 0.28 13.58
N PHE A 182 -1.42 1.35 12.83
CA PHE A 182 -2.07 2.55 13.36
C PHE A 182 -3.45 2.27 13.95
N LYS A 183 -3.73 2.88 15.11
CA LYS A 183 -5.06 2.87 15.72
C LYS A 183 -5.93 3.94 15.09
N GLY A 184 -7.03 3.54 14.47
CA GLY A 184 -8.03 4.46 13.91
C GLY A 184 -8.01 4.54 12.39
N SER A 185 -8.51 5.66 11.86
CA SER A 185 -8.55 5.90 10.41
C SER A 185 -7.18 6.29 9.88
N VAL A 186 -6.89 5.86 8.65
CA VAL A 186 -5.63 6.14 7.94
C VAL A 186 -5.93 6.75 6.58
N ASP A 187 -4.98 7.54 6.09
CA ASP A 187 -4.96 8.00 4.70
C ASP A 187 -3.99 7.15 3.90
N ILE A 188 -4.43 6.69 2.73
CA ILE A 188 -3.62 5.92 1.79
C ILE A 188 -3.43 6.78 0.54
N ARG A 189 -2.18 7.14 0.24
CA ARG A 189 -1.84 8.07 -0.85
C ARG A 189 -0.90 7.42 -1.84
N TRP A 190 -1.04 7.81 -3.11
CA TRP A 190 -0.14 7.38 -4.17
C TRP A 190 0.93 8.46 -4.34
N VAL A 191 2.19 8.12 -4.10
CA VAL A 191 3.32 9.03 -4.32
C VAL A 191 3.77 8.85 -5.76
N HIS A 192 3.76 9.93 -6.54
CA HIS A 192 4.08 9.89 -7.97
C HIS A 192 4.66 11.21 -8.48
N GLY A 193 5.50 11.12 -9.49
CA GLY A 193 6.17 12.25 -10.12
C GLY A 193 7.41 11.78 -10.88
N ALA A 194 7.96 12.61 -11.76
CA ALA A 194 9.26 12.34 -12.36
C ALA A 194 10.40 12.58 -11.36
N THR A 195 10.19 13.54 -10.44
CA THR A 195 11.16 13.92 -9.42
C THR A 195 10.51 13.95 -8.04
N LEU A 196 11.34 13.96 -7.01
CA LEU A 196 10.93 14.06 -5.61
C LEU A 196 10.20 15.38 -5.36
N LYS A 197 10.67 16.49 -5.96
CA LYS A 197 9.96 17.77 -5.91
C LYS A 197 8.54 17.66 -6.45
N ALA A 198 8.37 17.05 -7.62
CA ALA A 198 7.04 16.85 -8.21
C ALA A 198 6.14 15.95 -7.33
N ALA A 199 6.72 14.91 -6.73
CA ALA A 199 6.00 14.01 -5.83
C ALA A 199 5.48 14.73 -4.58
N ILE A 200 6.33 15.56 -3.97
CA ILE A 200 5.95 16.36 -2.79
C ILE A 200 4.94 17.43 -3.16
N GLN A 201 5.06 18.06 -4.33
CA GLN A 201 4.07 19.01 -4.83
C GLN A 201 2.69 18.36 -4.95
N HIS A 202 2.58 17.19 -5.58
CA HIS A 202 1.31 16.46 -5.68
C HIS A 202 0.76 16.11 -4.29
N LEU A 203 1.61 15.60 -3.40
CA LEU A 203 1.21 15.26 -2.03
C LEU A 203 0.72 16.50 -1.25
N THR A 204 1.37 17.66 -1.43
CA THR A 204 0.98 18.92 -0.79
C THR A 204 -0.42 19.35 -1.22
N VAL A 205 -0.72 19.26 -2.51
CA VAL A 205 -2.06 19.57 -3.05
C VAL A 205 -3.11 18.59 -2.52
N ASP A 206 -2.77 17.31 -2.45
CA ASP A 206 -3.62 16.22 -1.96
C ASP A 206 -4.08 16.39 -0.49
N TYR A 207 -3.25 17.04 0.33
CA TYR A 207 -3.55 17.39 1.72
C TYR A 207 -4.10 18.81 1.89
N HIS A 208 -4.37 19.52 0.79
CA HIS A 208 -4.85 20.90 0.79
C HIS A 208 -3.89 21.89 1.49
N TRP A 209 -2.59 21.71 1.26
CA TRP A 209 -1.54 22.65 1.65
C TRP A 209 -1.14 23.53 0.47
N HIS A 210 -0.50 24.66 0.77
CA HIS A 210 -0.03 25.60 -0.25
C HIS A 210 1.38 25.26 -0.71
N TRP A 211 1.51 24.97 -2.00
CA TRP A 211 2.78 24.79 -2.68
C TRP A 211 3.16 26.05 -3.47
N SER A 212 4.41 26.48 -3.36
CA SER A 212 4.96 27.57 -4.16
C SER A 212 6.31 27.17 -4.74
N GLU A 213 6.43 27.19 -6.07
CA GLU A 213 7.65 26.76 -6.77
C GLU A 213 8.95 27.45 -6.29
N LYS A 214 8.85 28.72 -5.87
CA LYS A 214 10.00 29.52 -5.44
C LYS A 214 10.27 29.49 -3.94
N LYS A 215 9.26 29.12 -3.14
CA LYS A 215 9.33 29.23 -1.67
C LYS A 215 9.28 27.87 -0.98
N SER A 216 8.62 26.89 -1.57
CA SER A 216 8.42 25.58 -0.95
C SER A 216 9.57 24.62 -1.17
N TRP A 217 10.37 24.80 -2.22
CA TRP A 217 11.59 24.02 -2.46
C TRP A 217 12.80 24.93 -2.31
N LEU A 218 13.54 24.79 -1.21
CA LEU A 218 14.72 25.59 -0.91
C LEU A 218 16.03 24.78 -1.05
N SER A 219 15.94 23.48 -1.29
CA SER A 219 17.12 22.69 -1.63
C SER A 219 17.60 23.01 -3.05
N PRO A 220 18.92 23.10 -3.28
CA PRO A 220 19.50 23.30 -4.60
C PRO A 220 19.23 22.14 -5.56
N ASP A 221 19.15 20.91 -5.04
CA ASP A 221 19.05 19.69 -5.85
C ASP A 221 17.59 19.22 -5.97
N ASP A 222 17.25 18.60 -7.11
CA ASP A 222 15.99 17.85 -7.27
C ASP A 222 16.32 16.38 -7.56
N TYR A 223 15.88 15.50 -6.66
CA TYR A 223 16.20 14.09 -6.72
C TYR A 223 15.22 13.33 -7.61
N PRO A 224 15.65 12.33 -8.38
CA PRO A 224 14.74 11.51 -9.18
C PRO A 224 13.86 10.64 -8.27
N LEU A 225 12.58 10.49 -8.62
CA LEU A 225 11.70 9.51 -7.98
C LEU A 225 11.82 8.19 -8.74
N LEU A 226 12.46 7.18 -8.16
CA LEU A 226 12.75 5.91 -8.83
C LEU A 226 11.48 5.17 -9.29
N ALA A 227 10.44 5.17 -8.47
CA ALA A 227 9.17 4.54 -8.77
C ALA A 227 8.05 5.24 -8.03
N SER A 228 6.82 5.14 -8.56
CA SER A 228 5.62 5.53 -7.82
C SER A 228 5.21 4.43 -6.87
N TYR A 229 4.81 4.77 -5.64
CA TYR A 229 4.47 3.80 -4.59
C TYR A 229 3.35 4.31 -3.69
N PRO A 230 2.57 3.41 -3.05
CA PRO A 230 1.56 3.80 -2.10
C PRO A 230 2.18 4.00 -0.71
N ILE A 231 1.75 5.02 0.01
CA ILE A 231 2.07 5.25 1.43
C ILE A 231 0.80 5.21 2.28
N VAL A 232 0.97 4.90 3.55
CA VAL A 232 -0.12 4.92 4.55
C VAL A 232 0.32 5.68 5.78
N VAL A 233 -0.53 6.58 6.24
CA VAL A 233 -0.29 7.40 7.43
C VAL A 233 -1.57 7.55 8.26
N PRO A 234 -1.48 7.94 9.54
CA PRO A 234 -2.65 8.37 10.29
C PRO A 234 -3.43 9.46 9.54
N LYS A 235 -4.76 9.43 9.67
CA LYS A 235 -5.63 10.36 8.96
C LYS A 235 -5.25 11.83 9.23
N ASN A 236 -5.15 12.62 8.18
CA ASN A 236 -4.78 14.04 8.17
C ASN A 236 -3.35 14.34 8.68
N ASP A 237 -2.48 13.33 8.81
CA ASP A 237 -1.10 13.53 9.23
C ASP A 237 -0.16 13.75 8.04
N PHE A 238 -0.15 15.00 7.54
CA PHE A 238 0.70 15.40 6.43
C PHE A 238 2.19 15.34 6.78
N ALA A 239 2.56 15.58 8.04
CA ALA A 239 3.94 15.49 8.49
C ALA A 239 4.48 14.07 8.44
N ALA A 240 3.71 13.08 8.90
CA ALA A 240 4.07 11.69 8.73
C ALA A 240 4.24 11.31 7.25
N ALA A 241 3.37 11.81 6.37
CA ALA A 241 3.43 11.51 4.94
C ALA A 241 4.71 12.04 4.30
N LEU A 242 5.07 13.29 4.60
CA LEU A 242 6.30 13.90 4.13
C LEU A 242 7.55 13.19 4.68
N ASN A 243 7.55 12.82 5.94
CA ASN A 243 8.68 12.10 6.55
C ASN A 243 8.95 10.76 5.85
N ILE A 244 7.90 10.03 5.45
CA ILE A 244 8.06 8.77 4.70
C ILE A 244 8.63 9.04 3.31
N VAL A 245 8.13 10.05 2.59
CA VAL A 245 8.59 10.36 1.22
C VAL A 245 10.01 10.90 1.18
N LEU A 246 10.40 11.66 2.21
CA LEU A 246 11.75 12.22 2.38
C LEU A 246 12.73 11.27 3.06
N ASP A 247 12.27 10.07 3.48
CA ASP A 247 13.14 9.11 4.12
C ASP A 247 14.25 8.65 3.15
N GLY A 248 15.47 8.55 3.66
CA GLY A 248 16.66 8.26 2.85
C GLY A 248 17.23 9.43 2.03
N TYR A 249 16.56 10.58 1.95
CA TYR A 249 17.09 11.78 1.30
C TYR A 249 17.70 12.75 2.32
N PRO A 250 18.72 13.56 1.94
CA PRO A 250 19.31 14.60 2.78
C PRO A 250 18.40 15.85 2.90
N LEU A 251 17.09 15.64 2.91
CA LEU A 251 16.06 16.67 2.93
C LEU A 251 15.17 16.52 4.15
N MET A 252 14.72 17.63 4.71
CA MET A 252 13.70 17.69 5.75
C MET A 252 12.59 18.66 5.37
N ALA A 253 11.39 18.40 5.90
CA ALA A 253 10.24 19.28 5.74
C ALA A 253 10.08 20.18 6.96
N GLN A 254 10.00 21.49 6.72
CA GLN A 254 9.57 22.47 7.70
C GLN A 254 8.16 22.95 7.34
N GLN A 255 7.25 22.85 8.31
CA GLN A 255 5.84 23.15 8.10
C GLN A 255 5.40 24.32 8.96
N LEU A 256 4.69 25.26 8.33
CA LEU A 256 4.01 26.35 9.04
C LEU A 256 2.50 26.06 9.06
N THR A 257 2.06 25.36 10.12
CA THR A 257 0.68 24.86 10.24
C THR A 257 -0.38 25.97 10.18
N ALA A 258 -0.08 27.16 10.72
CA ALA A 258 -0.99 28.30 10.74
C ALA A 258 -1.38 28.78 9.33
N THR A 259 -0.44 28.73 8.38
CA THR A 259 -0.65 29.18 6.99
C THR A 259 -0.67 28.02 6.00
N LYS A 260 -0.62 26.78 6.47
CA LYS A 260 -0.50 25.55 5.67
C LYS A 260 0.58 25.67 4.58
N THR A 261 1.72 26.25 4.93
CA THR A 261 2.84 26.43 4.01
C THR A 261 3.93 25.41 4.32
N LEU A 262 4.45 24.78 3.27
CA LEU A 262 5.55 23.81 3.34
C LEU A 262 6.83 24.42 2.80
N PHE A 263 7.94 24.13 3.47
CA PHE A 263 9.31 24.41 3.04
C PHE A 263 10.12 23.11 3.09
N ILE A 264 10.84 22.79 2.02
CA ILE A 264 11.77 21.67 1.94
C ILE A 264 13.19 22.23 1.96
N VAL A 265 13.96 21.82 2.95
CA VAL A 265 15.34 22.27 3.19
C VAL A 265 16.26 21.07 3.33
N GLU A 266 17.57 21.26 3.20
CA GLU A 266 18.55 20.20 3.46
C GLU A 266 18.64 19.87 4.94
N LYS A 267 18.99 18.61 5.24
CA LYS A 267 19.36 18.18 6.59
C LYS A 267 20.77 18.66 6.89
N GLU A 268 20.92 19.55 7.87
CA GLU A 268 22.22 19.87 8.48
C GLU A 268 22.76 18.70 9.32
#